data_AF-X5MD89-F1
#
_entry.id   AF-X5MD89-F1
#
_cell.length_a   1.000
_cell.length_b   1.000
_cell.length_c   1.000
_cell.angle_alpha   90.00
_cell.angle_beta   90.00
_cell.angle_gamma   90.00
#
_symmetry.space_group_name_H-M   'P 1'
#
loop_
_entity.id
_entity.type
_entity.pdbx_description
1 polymer ?
#
loop_
_entity_poly.entity_id
_entity_poly.type
_entity_poly.pdbx_seq_one_letter_code
_entity_poly.pdbx_strand_id
1 'polypeptide(L)'
;MEDLSKDTRPYFDGRSVGLVAAGAGMQGAVTTLGMLRDITHALRGSPTPFGVAFNSADKSEARLAQTDDHLHLLARQVVEGVRSSMTGGVLQNAVESVLEGR
;
A
#
# COMPACT_ATOMS: atom_id res chain seq x y z
N MET A 1 -2.31 -23.76 9.16
CA MET A 1 -2.03 -24.08 7.75
C MET A 1 -2.30 -22.81 6.97
N GLU A 2 -1.29 -22.21 6.34
CA GLU A 2 -1.43 -20.91 5.67
C GLU A 2 -1.79 -21.08 4.19
N ASP A 3 -3.01 -20.69 3.85
CA ASP A 3 -3.66 -20.97 2.55
C ASP A 3 -3.00 -20.23 1.36
N LEU A 4 -2.53 -19.00 1.57
CA LEU A 4 -1.94 -18.15 0.51
C LEU A 4 -0.47 -18.44 0.19
N SER A 5 0.21 -19.28 0.98
CA SER A 5 1.64 -19.55 0.83
C SER A 5 2.00 -20.27 -0.49
N LYS A 6 1.02 -20.93 -1.13
CA LYS A 6 1.19 -21.71 -2.36
C LYS A 6 0.78 -20.97 -3.64
N ASP A 7 0.28 -19.75 -3.53
CA ASP A 7 -0.11 -18.95 -4.69
C ASP A 7 1.14 -18.49 -5.47
N THR A 8 0.99 -18.27 -6.77
CA THR A 8 2.04 -17.73 -7.66
C THR A 8 2.49 -16.34 -7.21
N ARG A 9 1.64 -15.59 -6.52
CA ARG A 9 1.98 -14.33 -5.83
C ARG A 9 1.55 -14.41 -4.37
N PRO A 10 2.37 -15.01 -3.49
CA PRO A 10 1.97 -15.20 -2.10
C PRO A 10 1.83 -13.85 -1.39
N TYR A 11 0.76 -13.70 -0.60
CA TYR A 11 0.46 -12.50 0.17
C TYR A 11 0.39 -11.21 -0.68
N PHE A 12 1.27 -10.23 -0.42
CA PHE A 12 1.32 -8.94 -1.12
C PHE A 12 2.52 -8.81 -2.07
N ASP A 13 3.13 -9.93 -2.44
CA ASP A 13 4.32 -9.92 -3.28
C ASP A 13 4.12 -9.11 -4.58
N GLY A 14 4.99 -8.12 -4.78
CA GLY A 14 4.97 -7.23 -5.93
C GLY A 14 3.72 -6.33 -6.05
N ARG A 15 2.94 -6.14 -4.96
CA ARG A 15 1.75 -5.28 -4.95
C ARG A 15 2.01 -3.97 -4.21
N SER A 16 1.52 -2.87 -4.79
CA SER A 16 1.40 -1.59 -4.09
C SER A 16 0.16 -1.62 -3.19
N VAL A 17 0.31 -1.22 -1.92
CA VAL A 17 -0.75 -1.29 -0.92
C VAL A 17 -1.01 0.09 -0.32
N GLY A 18 -2.24 0.59 -0.49
CA GLY A 18 -2.70 1.83 0.13
C GLY A 18 -3.14 1.58 1.56
N LEU A 19 -2.68 2.42 2.49
CA LEU A 19 -2.94 2.24 3.92
C LEU A 19 -3.85 3.34 4.48
N VAL A 20 -4.89 2.92 5.19
CA VAL A 20 -5.86 3.79 5.87
C VAL A 20 -6.05 3.31 7.30
N ALA A 21 -6.02 4.23 8.25
CA ALA A 21 -6.27 3.96 9.66
C ALA A 21 -7.23 5.00 10.25
N ALA A 22 -8.15 4.53 11.08
CA ALA A 22 -9.10 5.36 11.80
C ALA A 22 -9.05 5.02 13.29
N GLY A 23 -9.21 6.04 14.14
CA GLY A 23 -9.30 5.84 15.59
C GLY A 23 -10.10 6.95 16.26
N ALA A 24 -10.55 6.72 17.49
CA ALA A 24 -11.26 7.73 18.30
C ALA A 24 -10.37 8.92 18.75
N GLY A 25 -9.12 8.93 18.29
CA GLY A 25 -8.15 9.99 18.48
C GLY A 25 -7.03 9.84 17.45
N MET A 26 -6.35 10.96 17.16
CA MET A 26 -5.34 11.02 16.11
C MET A 26 -4.12 10.16 16.40
N GLN A 27 -3.68 10.09 17.66
CA GLN A 27 -2.50 9.30 18.05
C GLN A 27 -2.70 7.81 17.75
N GLY A 28 -3.85 7.24 18.13
CA GLY A 28 -4.16 5.85 17.86
C GLY A 28 -4.19 5.55 16.37
N ALA A 29 -4.84 6.40 15.57
CA ALA A 29 -4.89 6.24 14.12
C ALA A 29 -3.49 6.25 13.48
N VAL A 30 -2.62 7.16 13.90
CA VAL A 30 -1.24 7.25 13.39
C VAL A 30 -0.40 6.04 13.80
N THR A 31 -0.50 5.59 15.04
CA THR A 31 0.19 4.39 15.51
C THR A 31 -0.24 3.15 14.73
N THR A 32 -1.55 2.97 14.52
CA THR A 32 -2.07 1.88 13.69
C THR A 32 -1.55 1.95 12.27
N LEU A 33 -1.49 3.15 11.67
CA LEU A 33 -0.94 3.32 10.32
C LEU A 33 0.54 2.91 10.23
N GLY A 34 1.33 3.17 11.28
CA GLY A 34 2.71 2.68 11.40
C GLY A 34 2.78 1.15 11.40
N MET A 35 2.01 0.50 12.27
CA MET A 35 1.95 -0.96 12.35
C MET A 35 1.51 -1.61 11.03
N LEU A 36 0.55 -1.01 10.33
CA LEU A 36 0.11 -1.49 9.02
C LEU A 36 1.24 -1.47 7.97
N ARG A 37 2.14 -0.48 8.03
CA ARG A 37 3.32 -0.44 7.14
C ARG A 37 4.25 -1.61 7.44
N ASP A 38 4.56 -1.85 8.70
CA ASP A 38 5.44 -2.94 9.13
C ASP A 38 4.88 -4.30 8.70
N ILE A 39 3.58 -4.53 8.93
CA ILE A 39 2.88 -5.75 8.51
C ILE A 39 2.91 -5.90 6.99
N THR A 40 2.64 -4.82 6.24
CA THR A 40 2.64 -4.84 4.77
C THR A 40 4.01 -5.25 4.23
N HIS A 41 5.08 -4.68 4.80
CA HIS A 41 6.45 -5.06 4.44
C HIS A 41 6.74 -6.54 4.77
N ALA A 42 6.33 -7.02 5.94
CA ALA A 42 6.49 -8.42 6.32
C ALA A 42 5.77 -9.38 5.34
N LEU A 43 4.63 -8.95 4.80
CA LEU A 43 3.86 -9.68 3.79
C LEU A 43 4.36 -9.45 2.35
N ARG A 44 5.58 -8.91 2.18
CA ARG A 44 6.26 -8.62 0.89
C ARG A 44 5.54 -7.60 0.02
N GLY A 45 4.65 -6.81 0.59
CA GLY A 45 4.01 -5.68 -0.06
C GLY A 45 4.89 -4.43 -0.07
N SER A 46 4.60 -3.54 -1.00
CA SER A 46 5.17 -2.19 -1.04
C SER A 46 4.11 -1.17 -0.60
N PRO A 47 4.13 -0.70 0.67
CA PRO A 47 3.17 0.31 1.10
C PRO A 47 3.39 1.62 0.34
N THR A 48 2.31 2.32 0.00
CA THR A 48 2.41 3.64 -0.64
C THR A 48 3.08 4.66 0.31
N PRO A 49 3.85 5.62 -0.22
CA PRO A 49 4.47 6.66 0.61
C PRO A 49 3.45 7.46 1.42
N PHE A 50 2.33 7.83 0.80
CA PHE A 50 1.20 8.45 1.48
C PHE A 50 0.29 7.39 2.11
N GLY A 51 -0.17 7.64 3.33
CA GLY A 51 -1.16 6.84 4.03
C GLY A 51 -2.06 7.76 4.83
N VAL A 52 -3.32 7.36 5.02
CA VAL A 52 -4.35 8.23 5.60
C VAL A 52 -4.63 7.81 7.04
N ALA A 53 -4.45 8.73 7.99
CA ALA A 53 -4.88 8.57 9.37
C ALA A 53 -5.92 9.64 9.71
N PHE A 54 -7.06 9.26 10.26
CA PHE A 54 -8.10 10.22 10.64
C PHE A 54 -8.77 9.87 11.97
N ASN A 55 -9.27 10.92 12.64
CA ASN A 55 -10.06 10.77 13.86
C ASN A 55 -11.52 10.50 13.49
N SER A 56 -12.03 9.30 13.78
CA SER A 56 -13.42 8.92 13.47
C SER A 56 -14.45 9.55 14.39
N ALA A 57 -14.03 10.14 15.52
CA ALA A 57 -14.91 10.89 16.42
C ALA A 57 -15.19 12.32 15.91
N ASP A 58 -14.32 12.86 15.05
CA ASP A 58 -14.51 14.17 14.42
C ASP A 58 -15.36 14.03 13.15
N LYS A 59 -16.62 14.46 13.24
CA LYS A 59 -17.61 14.40 12.15
C LYS A 59 -17.85 15.75 11.48
N SER A 60 -16.97 16.72 11.67
CA SER A 60 -17.04 18.01 11.00
C SER A 60 -17.01 17.83 9.48
N GLU A 61 -17.87 18.54 8.75
CA GLU A 61 -17.90 18.52 7.27
C GLU A 61 -16.53 18.86 6.68
N ALA A 62 -15.83 19.84 7.26
CA ALA A 62 -14.48 20.20 6.82
C ALA A 62 -13.48 19.05 6.98
N ARG A 63 -13.62 18.24 8.05
CA ARG A 63 -12.76 17.08 8.29
C ARG A 63 -13.08 15.93 7.32
N LEU A 64 -14.36 15.72 7.03
CA LEU A 64 -14.81 14.72 6.06
C LEU A 64 -14.31 15.05 4.66
N ALA A 65 -14.45 16.31 4.22
CA ALA A 65 -13.92 16.78 2.93
C ALA A 65 -12.39 16.60 2.84
N GLN A 66 -11.64 16.97 3.89
CA GLN A 66 -10.20 16.74 3.91
C GLN A 66 -9.84 15.25 3.84
N THR A 67 -10.62 14.38 4.49
CA THR A 67 -10.37 12.94 4.46
C THR A 67 -10.63 12.39 3.06
N ASP A 68 -11.68 12.85 2.38
CA ASP A 68 -11.99 12.53 1.00
C ASP A 68 -10.83 12.89 0.05
N ASP A 69 -10.32 14.12 0.15
CA ASP A 69 -9.14 14.57 -0.63
C ASP A 69 -7.93 13.66 -0.42
N HIS A 70 -7.66 13.29 0.84
CA HIS A 70 -6.56 12.38 1.18
C HIS A 70 -6.78 10.97 0.61
N LEU A 71 -8.01 10.45 0.62
CA LEU A 71 -8.33 9.14 0.04
C LEU A 71 -8.17 9.17 -1.49
N HIS A 72 -8.57 10.25 -2.15
CA HIS A 72 -8.34 10.45 -3.58
C HIS A 72 -6.84 10.46 -3.93
N LEU A 73 -6.01 11.15 -3.13
CA LEU A 73 -4.56 11.14 -3.32
C LEU A 73 -3.97 9.74 -3.10
N LEU A 74 -4.39 9.05 -2.05
CA LEU A 74 -3.94 7.68 -1.77
C LEU A 74 -4.28 6.75 -2.95
N ALA A 75 -5.51 6.80 -3.45
CA ALA A 75 -5.96 5.97 -4.56
C ALA A 75 -5.10 6.20 -5.82
N ARG A 76 -4.75 7.45 -6.12
CA ARG A 76 -3.83 7.78 -7.22
C ARG A 76 -2.47 7.13 -7.04
N GLN A 77 -1.87 7.25 -5.84
CA GLN A 77 -0.56 6.67 -5.57
C GLN A 77 -0.54 5.15 -5.66
N VAL A 78 -1.61 4.47 -5.25
CA VAL A 78 -1.72 3.01 -5.41
C VAL A 78 -1.66 2.63 -6.89
N VAL A 79 -2.42 3.34 -7.74
CA VAL A 79 -2.41 3.09 -9.19
C VAL A 79 -1.04 3.38 -9.80
N GLU A 80 -0.40 4.48 -9.42
CA GLU A 80 0.96 4.83 -9.87
C GLU A 80 2.00 3.82 -9.42
N GLY A 81 1.88 3.32 -8.19
CA GLY A 81 2.72 2.27 -7.63
C GLY A 81 2.61 0.98 -8.42
N VAL A 82 1.39 0.53 -8.72
CA VAL A 82 1.14 -0.66 -9.55
C VAL A 82 1.79 -0.52 -10.93
N ARG A 83 1.63 0.64 -11.58
CA ARG A 83 2.24 0.92 -12.90
C ARG A 83 3.77 0.88 -12.83
N SER A 84 4.35 1.48 -11.80
CA SER A 84 5.80 1.49 -11.59
C SER A 84 6.35 0.08 -11.36
N SER A 85 5.65 -0.75 -10.59
CA SER A 85 6.03 -2.15 -10.35
C SER A 85 5.95 -3.03 -11.60
N MET A 86 5.00 -2.77 -12.51
CA MET A 86 4.92 -3.48 -13.79
C MET A 86 6.13 -3.15 -14.69
N THR A 87 6.52 -1.88 -14.77
CA THR A 87 7.71 -1.46 -15.54
C THR A 87 9.00 -2.06 -14.99
N GLY A 88 9.16 -2.07 -13.66
CA GLY A 88 10.31 -2.73 -13.01
C GLY A 88 10.38 -4.23 -13.29
N GLY A 89 9.23 -4.92 -13.22
CA GLY A 89 9.15 -6.35 -13.54
C GLY A 89 9.51 -6.67 -15.00
N VAL A 90 9.10 -5.83 -15.96
CA VAL A 90 9.45 -6.01 -17.38
C VAL A 90 10.96 -5.81 -17.59
N LEU A 91 11.56 -4.80 -16.96
CA LEU A 91 13.01 -4.58 -17.04
C LEU A 91 13.80 -5.72 -16.41
N GLN A 92 13.35 -6.24 -15.27
CA GLN A 92 14.00 -7.37 -14.60
C GLN A 92 13.96 -8.64 -15.46
N ASN A 93 12.81 -8.99 -16.04
CA ASN A 93 12.69 -10.12 -16.97
C ASN A 93 13.56 -9.93 -18.23
N ALA A 94 13.66 -8.70 -18.75
CA ALA A 94 14.51 -8.40 -19.90
C ALA A 94 16.00 -8.56 -19.57
N VAL A 95 16.44 -8.13 -18.38
CA VAL A 95 17.82 -8.31 -17.91
C VAL A 95 18.14 -9.79 -17.71
N GLU A 96 17.22 -10.56 -17.09
CA GLU A 96 17.38 -12.01 -16.92
C GLU A 96 17.48 -12.73 -18.27
N SER A 97 16.64 -12.38 -19.26
CA SER A 97 16.71 -12.95 -20.62
C SER A 97 18.05 -12.65 -21.32
N VAL A 98 18.62 -11.46 -21.12
CA VAL A 98 19.93 -11.08 -21.69
C VAL A 98 21.07 -11.85 -21.01
N LEU A 99 20.98 -12.09 -19.70
CA LEU A 99 21.98 -12.85 -18.95
C LEU A 99 21.90 -14.36 -19.22
N GLU A 100 20.72 -14.90 -19.51
CA GLU A 100 20.50 -16.32 -19.83
C GLU A 100 20.77 -16.68 -21.30
N GLY A 101 21.14 -15.71 -22.14
CA GLY A 101 21.59 -15.97 -23.51
C GLY A 101 20.52 -16.52 -24.45
N ARG A 102 19.25 -16.14 -24.23
CA ARG A 102 18.13 -16.42 -25.14
C ARG A 102 17.86 -15.24 -26.08
#